data_AF-A0A523MD08-F1
#
_entry.id   AF-A0A523MD08-F1
#
_cell.length_a   1.000
_cell.length_b   1.000
_cell.length_c   1.000
_cell.angle_alpha   90.00
_cell.angle_beta   90.00
_cell.angle_gamma   90.00
#
_symmetry.space_group_name_H-M   'P 1'
#
loop_
_entity.id
_entity.type
_entity.pdbx_description
1 polymer ?
#
loop_
_entity_poly.entity_id
_entity_poly.type
_entity_poly.pdbx_seq_one_letter_code
_entity_poly.pdbx_strand_id
1 'polypeptide(L)' 'EALANLRGQQDMFGRVLEVSEHAVADSIASAAELLLGEADEATPIVIVRGLDQGHSEQDSKVLLRAAQEDMFR' A
#
# COMPACT_ATOMS: atom_id res chain seq x y z
N GLU A 1 -6.45 -5.43 2.59
CA GLU A 1 -5.08 -5.96 2.47
C GLU A 1 -4.10 -4.80 2.63
N ALA A 2 -2.95 -5.05 3.27
CA ALA A 2 -1.85 -4.08 3.34
C ALA A 2 -1.04 -4.06 2.02
N LEU A 3 -0.79 -5.24 1.45
CA LEU A 3 -0.20 -5.43 0.13
C LEU A 3 -1.14 -6.29 -0.72
N ALA A 4 -1.67 -5.71 -1.80
CA ALA A 4 -2.50 -6.41 -2.77
C ALA A 4 -1.63 -6.99 -3.88
N ASN A 5 -1.59 -8.31 -3.97
CA ASN A 5 -0.85 -9.01 -5.02
C ASN A 5 -1.71 -9.11 -6.29
N LEU A 6 -1.30 -8.38 -7.33
CA LEU A 6 -2.03 -8.34 -8.61
C LEU A 6 -1.42 -9.31 -9.64
N ARG A 7 -0.37 -10.03 -9.29
CA ARG A 7 0.28 -10.99 -10.20
C ARG A 7 -0.71 -12.07 -10.62
N GLY A 8 -0.66 -12.46 -11.88
CA GLY A 8 -1.59 -13.43 -12.46
C GLY A 8 -2.94 -12.84 -12.91
N GLN A 9 -3.28 -11.61 -12.52
CA GLN A 9 -4.46 -10.93 -13.06
C GLN A 9 -4.21 -10.44 -14.49
N GLN A 10 -5.27 -10.23 -15.25
CA GLN A 10 -5.20 -9.68 -16.61
C GLN A 10 -5.39 -8.17 -16.61
N ASP A 11 -4.58 -7.47 -17.40
CA ASP A 11 -4.78 -6.06 -17.69
C ASP A 11 -5.93 -5.83 -18.70
N MET A 12 -6.19 -4.57 -19.03
CA MET A 12 -7.24 -4.18 -19.97
C MET A 12 -7.07 -4.72 -21.41
N PHE A 13 -5.90 -5.26 -21.75
CA PHE A 13 -5.57 -5.86 -23.04
C PHE A 13 -5.42 -7.38 -22.96
N GLY A 14 -5.77 -8.00 -21.83
CA GLY A 14 -5.69 -9.44 -21.61
C GLY A 14 -4.27 -9.95 -21.32
N ARG A 15 -3.31 -9.07 -21.04
CA ARG A 15 -1.94 -9.47 -20.69
C ARG A 15 -1.85 -9.77 -19.20
N VAL A 16 -1.12 -10.81 -18.84
CA VAL A 16 -0.93 -11.20 -17.44
C VAL A 16 0.04 -10.26 -16.75
N LEU A 17 -0.32 -9.75 -15.57
CA LEU A 17 0.56 -8.97 -14.71
C LEU A 17 1.61 -9.90 -14.07
N GLU A 18 2.89 -9.67 -14.34
CA GLU A 18 3.97 -10.54 -13.87
C GLU A 18 4.54 -10.12 -12.51
N VAL A 19 4.61 -8.81 -12.25
CA VAL A 19 5.33 -8.25 -11.09
C VAL A 19 4.48 -7.32 -10.22
N SER A 20 3.23 -7.05 -10.63
CA SER A 20 2.43 -5.99 -10.03
C SER A 20 1.97 -6.32 -8.62
N GLU A 21 2.41 -5.51 -7.66
CA GLU A 21 1.94 -5.50 -6.28
C GLU A 21 1.60 -4.07 -5.89
N HIS A 22 0.49 -3.89 -5.19
CA HIS A 22 0.02 -2.59 -4.76
C HIS A 22 0.12 -2.48 -3.24
N ALA A 23 1.00 -1.60 -2.76
CA ALA A 23 1.12 -1.23 -1.35
C ALA A 23 -0.05 -0.32 -0.94
N VAL A 24 -1.20 -0.93 -0.69
CA VAL A 24 -2.45 -0.24 -0.31
C VAL A 24 -2.27 0.55 0.98
N ALA A 25 -1.62 -0.04 1.99
CA ALA A 25 -1.39 0.62 3.27
C ALA A 25 -0.54 1.90 3.12
N ASP A 26 0.56 1.84 2.36
CA ASP A 26 1.40 3.02 2.09
C ASP A 26 0.64 4.08 1.29
N SER A 27 -0.16 3.67 0.31
CA SER A 27 -0.99 4.62 -0.47
C SER A 27 -1.96 5.39 0.43
N ILE A 28 -2.56 4.72 1.41
CA ILE A 28 -3.45 5.36 2.39
C ILE A 28 -2.65 6.27 3.32
N ALA A 29 -1.50 5.83 3.82
CA ALA A 29 -0.64 6.60 4.71
C ALA A 29 -0.14 7.88 4.04
N SER A 30 0.37 7.80 2.81
CA SER A 30 0.82 8.96 2.02
C SER A 30 -0.32 9.93 1.72
N ALA A 31 -1.53 9.44 1.46
CA ALA A 31 -2.69 10.31 1.28
C ALA A 31 -3.09 11.01 2.58
N ALA A 32 -3.01 10.33 3.72
CA ALA A 32 -3.30 10.88 5.04
C ALA A 32 -2.28 11.94 5.47
N GLU A 33 -0.99 11.76 5.13
CA GLU A 33 0.11 12.68 5.43
C GLU A 33 -0.18 14.11 4.96
N LEU A 34 -0.84 14.26 3.79
CA LEU A 34 -1.29 15.56 3.27
C LEU A 34 -2.23 16.34 4.21
N LEU A 35 -2.97 15.64 5.07
CA LEU A 35 -3.90 16.23 6.05
C LEU A 35 -3.31 16.27 7.46
N LEU A 36 -2.46 15.31 7.81
CA LEU A 36 -1.75 15.29 9.10
C LEU A 36 -0.81 16.50 9.21
N GLY A 37 -0.13 16.84 8.11
CA GLY A 37 0.91 17.85 8.10
C GLY A 37 2.24 17.34 8.66
N GLU A 38 3.28 18.16 8.52
CA GLU A 38 4.68 17.79 8.87
C GLU A 38 5.25 18.67 10.00
N ALA A 39 4.44 19.54 10.59
CA ALA A 39 4.87 20.58 11.53
C ALA A 39 3.86 20.78 12.69
N ASP A 40 3.32 21.99 12.83
CA ASP A 40 2.49 22.43 13.96
C ASP A 40 0.98 22.32 13.69
N GLU A 41 0.57 21.63 12.63
CA GLU A 41 -0.83 21.44 12.22
C GLU A 41 -1.66 20.71 13.29
N ALA A 42 -1.00 20.03 14.22
CA ALA A 42 -1.61 19.39 15.39
C ALA A 42 -2.78 18.44 15.04
N THR A 43 -2.70 17.78 13.87
CA THR A 43 -3.71 16.84 13.37
C THR A 43 -3.12 15.43 13.39
N PRO A 44 -3.26 14.66 14.48
CA PRO A 44 -2.58 13.36 14.63
C PRO A 44 -3.35 12.17 14.02
N ILE A 45 -4.61 12.37 13.60
CA ILE A 45 -5.50 11.28 13.16
C ILE A 45 -6.27 11.72 11.93
N VAL A 46 -6.27 10.86 10.91
CA VAL A 46 -7.11 10.96 9.71
C VAL A 46 -7.99 9.71 9.61
N ILE A 47 -9.26 9.91 9.29
CA ILE A 47 -10.20 8.80 9.05
C ILE A 47 -10.49 8.72 7.56
N VAL A 48 -10.13 7.61 6.95
CA VAL A 48 -10.43 7.31 5.54
C VAL A 48 -11.67 6.42 5.46
N ARG A 49 -12.60 6.73 4.56
CA ARG A 49 -13.86 6.00 4.36
C ARG A 49 -14.15 5.82 2.87
N GLY A 50 -14.89 4.77 2.53
CA GLY A 50 -15.30 4.47 1.15
C GLY A 50 -14.32 3.59 0.40
N LEU A 51 -13.39 2.96 1.12
CA LEU A 51 -12.50 1.94 0.59
C LEU A 51 -13.22 0.58 0.58
N ASP A 52 -13.09 -0.15 -0.52
CA ASP A 52 -13.60 -1.52 -0.64
C ASP A 52 -12.76 -2.53 0.13
N GLN A 53 -11.54 -2.15 0.54
CA GLN A 53 -10.66 -3.02 1.32
C GLN A 53 -11.22 -3.20 2.74
N GLY A 54 -11.60 -4.43 3.07
CA GLY A 54 -11.97 -4.82 4.43
C GLY A 54 -10.78 -5.06 5.36
N HIS A 55 -11.07 -5.69 6.51
CA HIS A 55 -10.06 -6.14 7.48
C HIS A 55 -8.98 -7.01 6.83
N SER A 56 -7.75 -6.90 7.31
CA SER A 56 -6.60 -7.69 6.82
C SER A 56 -5.81 -8.26 7.98
N GLU A 57 -5.39 -9.52 7.85
CA GLU A 57 -4.48 -10.19 8.78
C GLU A 57 -3.00 -9.96 8.43
N GLN A 58 -2.71 -9.17 7.40
CA GLN A 58 -1.33 -8.84 7.00
C GLN A 58 -0.74 -7.81 7.97
N ASP A 59 0.48 -8.07 8.45
CA ASP A 59 1.26 -7.10 9.22
C ASP A 59 2.15 -6.25 8.29
N SER A 60 2.85 -5.25 8.84
CA SER A 60 3.72 -4.37 8.05
C SER A 60 4.89 -5.08 7.37
N LYS A 61 5.25 -6.30 7.79
CA LYS A 61 6.40 -7.01 7.21
C LYS A 61 6.15 -7.41 5.77
N VAL A 62 4.89 -7.53 5.34
CA VAL A 62 4.54 -7.84 3.95
C VAL A 62 4.98 -6.75 2.97
N LEU A 63 5.18 -5.50 3.44
CA LEU A 63 5.66 -4.38 2.63
C LEU A 63 7.18 -4.34 2.50
N LEU A 64 7.91 -5.07 3.37
CA LEU A 64 9.36 -5.11 3.35
C LEU A 64 9.84 -6.09 2.27
N ARG A 65 10.75 -5.64 1.41
CA ARG A 65 11.45 -6.54 0.49
C ARG A 65 12.36 -7.47 1.26
N ALA A 66 12.43 -8.73 0.82
CA ALA A 66 13.38 -9.67 1.38
C ALA A 66 14.81 -9.21 1.06
N ALA A 67 15.74 -9.45 1.98
CA ALA A 67 17.11 -8.94 1.85
C ALA A 67 17.81 -9.39 0.57
N GLN A 68 17.52 -10.61 0.09
CA GLN A 68 18.08 -11.13 -1.16
C GLN A 68 17.49 -10.50 -2.43
N GLU A 69 16.36 -9.79 -2.32
CA GLU A 69 15.67 -9.12 -3.43
C GLU A 69 15.92 -7.60 -3.42
N ASP A 70 16.53 -7.08 -2.35
CA ASP A 70 16.79 -5.66 -2.16
C ASP A 70 18.17 -5.26 -2.69
N MET A 71 18.21 -4.84 -3.96
CA MET A 71 19.45 -4.46 -4.64
C MET A 71 20.07 -3.13 -4.14
N PHE A 72 19.39 -2.39 -3.28
CA PHE A 72 19.81 -1.04 -2.85
C PHE A 72 20.21 -0.98 -1.37
N ARG A 73 20.18 -2.11 -0.68
CA ARG A 73 20.52 -2.24 0.72
C ARG A 73 22.01 -2.50 0.96
#